data_AF-A0A528AJW8-F1
#
_entry.id   AF-A0A528AJW8-F1
#
_cell.length_a   1.000
_cell.length_b   1.000
_cell.length_c   1.000
_cell.angle_alpha   90.00
_cell.angle_beta   90.00
_cell.angle_gamma   90.00
#
_symmetry.space_group_name_H-M   'P 1'
#
loop_
_entity.id
_entity.type
_entity.pdbx_description
1 polymer ?
#
loop_
_entity_poly.entity_id
_entity_poly.type
_entity_poly.pdbx_seq_one_letter_code
_entity_poly.pdbx_strand_id
1 'polypeptide(L)'
;MQSSLLSIKILALIVVAIFIFATVFVVLHHAEAVARRLGEPYGTLLLTFSVTAIEASVIVSMMLHGENNPTLARESVFSTVMIVCTGVVGVCLTLGGLKHRYQDIKRQGTSASLAVIMALTVLTLVLPNYTLATSPGAFSASQLAFVSVLSVLLYGAFVFAQMVRQRGDFIEDLTSSAEHEEH
;
A
#
# COMPACT_ATOMS: atom_id res chain seq x y z
N MET A 1 39.89 17.37 11.19
CA MET A 1 39.87 16.08 10.46
C MET A 1 38.57 15.30 10.69
N GLN A 2 38.03 15.23 11.92
CA GLN A 2 36.76 14.54 12.20
C GLN A 2 35.52 15.28 11.63
N SER A 3 35.51 16.62 11.65
CA SER A 3 34.45 17.45 11.06
C SER A 3 34.39 17.34 9.53
N SER A 4 35.53 17.36 8.84
CA SER A 4 35.59 17.19 7.38
C SER A 4 35.13 15.80 6.93
N LEU A 5 35.46 14.76 7.70
CA LEU A 5 35.03 13.39 7.41
C LEU A 5 33.52 13.19 7.66
N LEU A 6 32.96 13.89 8.65
CA LEU A 6 31.50 13.93 8.89
C LEU A 6 30.77 14.63 7.74
N SER A 7 31.26 15.77 7.26
CA SER A 7 30.67 16.50 6.12
C SER A 7 30.67 15.66 4.84
N ILE A 8 31.74 14.90 4.56
CA ILE A 8 31.80 14.00 3.40
C ILE A 8 30.77 12.86 3.52
N LYS A 9 30.61 12.26 4.71
CA LYS A 9 29.60 11.22 4.96
C LYS A 9 28.17 11.73 4.77
N ILE A 10 27.89 12.93 5.28
CA ILE A 10 26.56 13.56 5.12
C ILE A 10 26.29 13.84 3.65
N LEU A 11 27.27 14.38 2.92
CA LEU A 11 27.11 14.62 1.48
C LEU A 11 26.86 13.31 0.72
N ALA A 12 27.62 12.25 1.02
CA ALA A 12 27.41 10.94 0.42
C ALA A 12 26.02 10.38 0.71
N LEU A 13 25.52 10.51 1.96
CA LEU A 13 24.17 10.07 2.34
C LEU A 13 23.09 10.84 1.59
N ILE A 14 23.23 12.16 1.44
CA ILE A 14 22.28 12.98 0.68
C ILE A 14 22.25 12.56 -0.78
N VAL A 15 23.43 12.34 -1.38
CA VAL A 15 23.53 11.89 -2.78
C VAL A 15 22.84 10.53 -2.95
N VAL A 16 23.13 9.57 -2.07
CA VAL A 16 22.47 8.24 -2.09
C VAL A 16 20.96 8.37 -1.94
N ALA A 17 20.47 9.20 -1.02
CA ALA A 17 19.04 9.42 -0.84
C ALA A 17 18.39 9.97 -2.12
N ILE A 18 19.00 10.97 -2.77
CA ILE A 18 18.52 11.52 -4.04
C ILE A 18 18.45 10.44 -5.11
N PHE A 19 19.47 9.59 -5.24
CA PHE A 19 19.46 8.49 -6.21
C PHE A 19 18.36 7.46 -5.92
N ILE A 20 18.13 7.10 -4.66
CA ILE A 20 17.05 6.19 -4.27
C ILE A 20 15.70 6.81 -4.65
N PHE A 21 15.45 8.06 -4.27
CA PHE A 21 14.21 8.75 -4.63
C PHE A 21 14.01 8.81 -6.14
N ALA A 22 15.03 9.24 -6.89
CA ALA A 22 14.96 9.29 -8.35
C ALA A 22 14.63 7.92 -8.95
N THR A 23 15.25 6.86 -8.44
CA THR A 23 15.00 5.48 -8.90
C THR A 23 13.54 5.07 -8.67
N VAL A 24 12.99 5.36 -7.48
CA VAL A 24 11.58 5.08 -7.17
C VAL A 24 10.66 5.81 -8.16
N PHE A 25 10.87 7.10 -8.40
CA PHE A 25 10.05 7.85 -9.36
C PHE A 25 10.15 7.32 -10.78
N VAL A 26 11.35 6.93 -11.24
CA VAL A 26 11.55 6.36 -12.58
C VAL A 26 10.80 5.03 -12.72
N VAL A 27 10.89 4.15 -11.71
CA VAL A 27 10.16 2.87 -11.70
C VAL A 27 8.65 3.10 -11.71
N LEU A 28 8.15 4.03 -10.89
CA LEU A 28 6.72 4.35 -10.84
C LEU A 28 6.22 4.95 -12.15
N HIS A 29 7.01 5.82 -12.80
CA HIS A 29 6.65 6.38 -14.10
C HIS A 29 6.52 5.30 -15.18
N HIS A 30 7.43 4.31 -15.17
CA HIS A 30 7.34 3.17 -16.08
C HIS A 30 6.12 2.29 -15.77
N ALA A 31 5.90 1.98 -14.49
CA ALA A 31 4.73 1.21 -14.04
C ALA A 31 3.42 1.90 -14.47
N GLU A 32 3.33 3.22 -14.35
CA GLU A 32 2.18 4.01 -14.78
C GLU A 32 1.99 3.94 -16.30
N ALA A 33 3.08 4.06 -17.08
CA ALA A 33 3.02 3.93 -18.52
C ALA A 33 2.52 2.55 -18.98
N VAL A 34 2.89 1.49 -18.27
CA VAL A 34 2.36 0.14 -18.51
C VAL A 34 0.91 0.02 -18.04
N ALA A 35 0.57 0.57 -16.87
CA ALA A 35 -0.79 0.55 -16.31
C ALA A 35 -1.80 1.21 -17.25
N ARG A 36 -1.46 2.35 -17.86
CA ARG A 36 -2.30 3.02 -18.86
C ARG A 36 -2.57 2.17 -20.09
N ARG A 37 -1.63 1.29 -20.48
CA ARG A 37 -1.82 0.36 -21.61
C ARG A 37 -2.69 -0.84 -21.25
N LEU A 38 -2.66 -1.29 -20.00
CA LEU A 38 -3.50 -2.40 -19.52
C LEU A 38 -4.97 -1.99 -19.34
N GLY A 39 -5.25 -0.71 -19.08
CA GLY A 39 -6.59 -0.22 -18.80
C GLY A 39 -7.14 -0.73 -17.45
N GLU A 40 -8.33 -0.27 -17.07
CA GLU A 40 -8.96 -0.72 -15.83
C GLU A 40 -9.63 -2.09 -15.99
N PRO A 41 -9.58 -2.97 -14.96
CA PRO A 41 -9.03 -2.77 -13.61
C PRO A 41 -7.54 -3.14 -13.44
N TYR A 42 -6.92 -3.75 -14.46
CA TYR A 42 -5.58 -4.33 -14.35
C TYR A 42 -4.47 -3.30 -14.18
N GLY A 43 -4.62 -2.10 -14.75
CA GLY A 43 -3.68 -1.00 -14.59
C GLY A 43 -3.55 -0.55 -13.13
N THR A 44 -4.67 -0.42 -12.43
CA THR A 44 -4.69 -0.06 -10.99
C THR A 44 -4.03 -1.14 -10.14
N LEU A 45 -4.28 -2.43 -10.44
CA LEU A 45 -3.63 -3.55 -9.74
C LEU A 45 -2.13 -3.58 -10.00
N LEU A 46 -1.68 -3.35 -11.23
CA LEU A 46 -0.27 -3.27 -11.59
C LEU A 46 0.44 -2.14 -10.84
N LEU A 47 -0.17 -0.95 -10.80
CA LEU A 47 0.40 0.20 -10.10
C LEU A 47 0.50 -0.07 -8.59
N THR A 48 -0.56 -0.62 -8.00
CA THR A 48 -0.58 -0.99 -6.57
C THR A 48 0.51 -2.01 -6.26
N PHE A 49 0.60 -3.08 -7.07
CA PHE A 49 1.61 -4.10 -6.92
C PHE A 49 3.04 -3.55 -7.07
N SER A 50 3.26 -2.62 -8.00
CA SER A 50 4.56 -1.98 -8.21
C SER A 50 5.02 -1.21 -6.98
N VAL A 51 4.15 -0.39 -6.39
CA VAL A 51 4.46 0.37 -5.17
C VAL A 51 4.75 -0.58 -4.00
N THR A 52 3.91 -1.61 -3.80
CA THR A 52 4.12 -2.59 -2.72
C THR A 52 5.38 -3.42 -2.93
N ALA A 53 5.74 -3.75 -4.16
CA ALA A 53 6.98 -4.49 -4.46
C ALA A 53 8.23 -3.65 -4.15
N ILE A 54 8.20 -2.34 -4.42
CA ILE A 54 9.28 -1.42 -4.03
C ILE A 54 9.42 -1.40 -2.50
N GLU A 55 8.31 -1.22 -1.78
CA GLU A 55 8.30 -1.20 -0.32
C GLU A 55 8.83 -2.52 0.27
N ALA A 56 8.31 -3.66 -0.18
CA ALA A 56 8.77 -4.97 0.25
C ALA A 56 10.26 -5.19 -0.04
N SER A 57 10.75 -4.72 -1.18
CA SER A 57 12.17 -4.82 -1.54
C SER A 57 13.06 -4.00 -0.60
N VAL A 58 12.62 -2.80 -0.19
CA VAL A 58 13.34 -1.97 0.78
C VAL A 58 13.37 -2.65 2.15
N ILE A 59 12.22 -3.17 2.62
CA ILE A 59 12.13 -3.89 3.89
C ILE A 59 13.06 -5.12 3.88
N VAL A 60 12.99 -5.95 2.84
CA VAL A 60 13.84 -7.15 2.70
C VAL A 60 15.31 -6.77 2.63
N SER A 61 15.67 -5.73 1.88
CA SER A 61 17.06 -5.25 1.81
C SER A 61 17.59 -4.82 3.18
N MET A 62 16.78 -4.09 3.96
CA MET A 62 17.12 -3.70 5.33
C MET A 62 17.24 -4.90 6.27
N MET A 63 16.35 -5.89 6.17
CA MET A 63 16.42 -7.09 7.01
C MET A 63 17.59 -8.02 6.67
N LEU A 64 18.06 -8.03 5.41
CA LEU A 64 19.21 -8.83 4.99
C LEU A 64 20.56 -8.20 5.36
N HIS A 65 20.65 -6.86 5.36
CA HIS A 65 21.92 -6.15 5.57
C HIS A 65 22.03 -5.40 6.90
N GLY A 66 20.92 -5.27 7.64
CA GLY A 66 20.89 -4.64 8.97
C GLY A 66 21.13 -5.64 10.10
N GLU A 67 21.25 -5.13 11.33
CA GLU A 67 21.08 -5.99 12.50
C GLU A 67 19.69 -6.63 12.40
N ASN A 68 19.62 -7.94 12.64
CA ASN A 68 18.42 -8.74 12.43
C ASN A 68 17.38 -8.40 13.51
N ASN A 69 16.75 -7.22 13.35
CA ASN A 69 15.70 -6.71 14.20
C ASN A 69 14.35 -6.94 13.50
N PRO A 70 13.60 -7.99 13.90
CA PRO A 70 12.32 -8.31 13.29
C PRO A 70 11.24 -7.23 13.52
N THR A 71 11.48 -6.23 14.39
CA THR A 71 10.55 -5.11 14.57
C THR A 71 10.57 -4.12 13.41
N LEU A 72 11.69 -4.01 12.67
CA LEU A 72 11.85 -3.03 11.59
C LEU A 72 10.79 -3.19 10.49
N ALA A 73 10.52 -4.43 10.07
CA ALA A 73 9.49 -4.70 9.07
C ALA A 73 8.10 -4.30 9.56
N ARG A 74 7.80 -4.54 10.83
CA ARG A 74 6.52 -4.17 11.44
C ARG A 74 6.36 -2.66 11.56
N GLU A 75 7.42 -1.97 12.00
CA GLU A 75 7.45 -0.52 12.14
C GLU A 75 7.26 0.16 10.79
N SER A 76 7.88 -0.36 9.73
CA SER A 76 7.70 0.12 8.35
C SER A 76 6.24 -0.03 7.90
N VAL A 77 5.65 -1.23 8.02
CA VAL A 77 4.26 -1.47 7.59
C VAL A 77 3.27 -0.63 8.41
N PHE A 78 3.50 -0.48 9.72
CA PHE A 78 2.69 0.38 10.57
C PHE A 78 2.76 1.85 10.11
N SER A 79 3.96 2.34 9.79
CA SER A 79 4.16 3.69 9.24
C SER A 79 3.41 3.88 7.92
N THR A 80 3.50 2.92 7.00
CA THR A 80 2.80 2.97 5.71
C THR A 80 1.30 3.06 5.88
N VAL A 81 0.70 2.23 6.75
CA VAL A 81 -0.75 2.29 7.02
C VAL A 81 -1.14 3.65 7.58
N MET A 82 -0.38 4.19 8.54
CA MET A 82 -0.65 5.51 9.11
C MET A 82 -0.53 6.64 8.08
N ILE A 83 0.52 6.63 7.26
CA ILE A 83 0.75 7.64 6.22
C ILE A 83 -0.37 7.61 5.19
N VAL A 84 -0.79 6.42 4.73
CA VAL A 84 -1.84 6.30 3.72
C VAL A 84 -3.22 6.64 4.29
N CYS A 85 -3.61 6.01 5.40
CA CYS A 85 -4.96 6.15 5.96
C CYS A 85 -5.19 7.49 6.66
N THR A 86 -4.21 7.98 7.43
CA THR A 86 -4.37 9.23 8.18
C THR A 86 -3.80 10.41 7.41
N GLY A 87 -2.63 10.24 6.79
CA GLY A 87 -1.99 11.30 6.02
C GLY A 87 -2.69 11.55 4.69
N VAL A 88 -2.50 10.67 3.72
CA VAL A 88 -2.97 10.87 2.33
C VAL A 88 -4.49 10.97 2.28
N VAL A 89 -5.21 9.97 2.77
CA VAL A 89 -6.69 9.97 2.75
C VAL A 89 -7.25 11.15 3.55
N GLY A 90 -6.69 11.45 4.74
CA GLY A 90 -7.13 12.57 5.56
C GLY A 90 -6.96 13.94 4.87
N VAL A 91 -5.82 14.16 4.22
CA VAL A 91 -5.56 15.38 3.42
C VAL A 91 -6.52 15.46 2.23
N CYS A 92 -6.74 14.36 1.51
CA CYS A 92 -7.68 14.32 0.37
C CYS A 92 -9.12 14.69 0.80
N LEU A 93 -9.59 14.17 1.94
CA LEU A 93 -10.92 14.50 2.46
C LEU A 93 -11.00 15.94 2.95
N THR A 94 -9.97 16.44 3.63
CA THR A 94 -9.96 17.81 4.14
C THR A 94 -9.92 18.83 3.00
N LEU A 95 -8.99 18.69 2.06
CA LEU A 95 -8.89 19.59 0.91
C LEU A 95 -10.11 19.49 -0.01
N GLY A 96 -10.61 18.28 -0.24
CA GLY A 96 -11.79 18.07 -1.07
C GLY A 96 -13.07 18.60 -0.43
N GLY A 97 -13.25 18.45 0.89
CA GLY A 97 -14.37 19.01 1.65
C GLY A 97 -14.33 20.55 1.72
N LEU A 98 -13.13 21.14 1.90
CA LEU A 98 -12.94 22.59 1.86
C LEU A 98 -13.32 23.18 0.49
N LYS A 99 -12.98 22.48 -0.61
CA LYS A 99 -13.23 22.96 -1.97
C LYS A 99 -14.66 22.69 -2.46
N HIS A 100 -15.24 21.52 -2.19
CA HIS A 100 -16.50 21.10 -2.83
C HIS A 100 -17.72 21.04 -1.89
N ARG A 101 -17.57 21.28 -0.57
CA ARG A 101 -18.61 21.19 0.49
C ARG A 101 -19.27 19.81 0.65
N TYR A 102 -19.50 19.08 -0.44
CA TYR A 102 -19.97 17.71 -0.52
C TYR A 102 -19.03 16.92 -1.43
N GLN A 103 -18.56 15.75 -0.99
CA GLN A 103 -17.72 14.85 -1.79
C GLN A 103 -18.53 13.61 -2.15
N ASP A 104 -18.69 13.35 -3.45
CA ASP A 104 -19.35 12.14 -3.92
C ASP A 104 -18.37 10.96 -3.86
N ILE A 105 -18.40 10.24 -2.74
CA ILE A 105 -17.55 9.06 -2.52
C ILE A 105 -18.37 7.83 -2.89
N LYS A 106 -17.96 7.12 -3.95
CA LYS A 106 -18.52 5.81 -4.29
C LYS A 106 -18.35 4.86 -3.09
N ARG A 107 -19.45 4.63 -2.34
CA ARG A 107 -19.45 3.87 -1.08
C ARG A 107 -19.10 2.39 -1.28
N GLN A 108 -19.46 1.83 -2.42
CA GLN A 108 -19.43 0.38 -2.64
C GLN A 108 -18.01 -0.19 -2.78
N GLY A 109 -17.07 0.55 -3.39
CA GLY A 109 -15.65 0.16 -3.48
C GLY A 109 -14.83 0.58 -2.25
N THR A 110 -15.06 1.80 -1.77
CA THR A 110 -14.28 2.38 -0.66
C THR A 110 -14.45 1.59 0.64
N SER A 111 -15.69 1.21 0.99
CA SER A 111 -15.96 0.46 2.23
C SER A 111 -15.33 -0.93 2.23
N ALA A 112 -15.33 -1.63 1.09
CA ALA A 112 -14.68 -2.93 0.94
C ALA A 112 -13.15 -2.83 1.12
N SER A 113 -12.52 -1.84 0.49
CA SER A 113 -11.08 -1.61 0.62
C SER A 113 -10.67 -1.27 2.05
N LEU A 114 -11.41 -0.38 2.74
CA LEU A 114 -11.15 -0.07 4.14
C LEU A 114 -11.35 -1.28 5.06
N ALA A 115 -12.38 -2.10 4.82
CA ALA A 115 -12.63 -3.30 5.62
C ALA A 115 -11.47 -4.30 5.51
N VAL A 116 -10.92 -4.51 4.32
CA VAL A 116 -9.77 -5.41 4.10
C VAL A 116 -8.50 -4.85 4.74
N ILE A 117 -8.23 -3.55 4.60
CA ILE A 117 -7.11 -2.88 5.28
C ILE A 117 -7.23 -3.07 6.80
N MET A 118 -8.41 -2.82 7.37
CA MET A 118 -8.67 -3.00 8.80
C MET A 118 -8.44 -4.45 9.23
N ALA A 119 -9.02 -5.42 8.51
CA ALA A 119 -8.88 -6.83 8.84
C ALA A 119 -7.41 -7.28 8.80
N LEU A 120 -6.67 -6.93 7.75
CA LEU A 120 -5.25 -7.28 7.62
C LEU A 120 -4.38 -6.58 8.67
N THR A 121 -4.63 -5.31 8.96
CA THR A 121 -3.88 -4.53 9.96
C THR A 121 -4.10 -5.10 11.37
N VAL A 122 -5.36 -5.40 11.73
CA VAL A 122 -5.68 -6.01 13.03
C VAL A 122 -5.03 -7.39 13.14
N LEU A 123 -5.17 -8.22 12.10
CA LEU A 123 -4.63 -9.57 12.08
C LEU A 123 -3.10 -9.61 12.16
N THR A 124 -2.40 -8.70 11.48
CA THR A 124 -0.93 -8.75 11.36
C THR A 124 -0.19 -7.87 12.34
N LEU A 125 -0.77 -6.75 12.79
CA LEU A 125 -0.08 -5.77 13.65
C LEU A 125 -0.65 -5.74 15.08
N VAL A 126 -1.94 -5.96 15.27
CA VAL A 126 -2.59 -5.88 16.60
C VAL A 126 -2.60 -7.24 17.30
N LEU A 127 -3.02 -8.30 16.59
CA LEU A 127 -3.13 -9.65 17.15
C LEU A 127 -1.84 -10.21 17.80
N PRO A 128 -0.61 -10.00 17.26
CA PRO A 128 0.61 -10.50 17.90
C PRO A 128 0.81 -9.99 19.33
N ASN A 129 0.22 -8.84 19.68
CA ASN A 129 0.31 -8.28 21.04
C ASN A 129 -0.61 -8.97 22.05
N TYR A 130 -1.56 -9.78 21.57
CA TYR A 130 -2.55 -10.48 22.39
C TYR A 130 -2.36 -12.01 22.36
N THR A 131 -1.34 -12.52 21.66
CA THR A 131 -1.02 -13.95 21.68
C THR A 131 -0.20 -14.29 22.92
N LEU A 132 -0.69 -15.25 23.73
CA LEU A 132 -0.01 -15.72 24.95
C LEU A 132 1.07 -16.79 24.69
N ALA A 133 1.24 -17.23 23.43
CA ALA A 133 2.05 -18.39 23.07
C ALA A 133 3.55 -18.10 22.97
N THR A 134 3.98 -16.85 22.93
CA THR A 134 5.39 -16.44 22.75
C THR A 134 5.61 -15.08 23.44
N SER A 135 6.85 -14.60 23.46
CA SER A 135 7.20 -13.24 23.87
C SER A 135 6.22 -12.20 23.30
N PRO A 136 5.84 -11.15 24.07
CA PRO A 136 4.87 -10.16 23.63
C PRO A 136 5.20 -9.61 22.24
N GLY A 137 4.20 -9.62 21.35
CA GLY A 137 4.37 -9.10 20.00
C GLY A 137 5.04 -10.07 19.03
N ALA A 138 5.15 -11.36 19.31
CA ALA A 138 5.65 -12.34 18.33
C ALA A 138 4.66 -13.50 18.15
N PHE A 139 4.54 -13.99 16.92
CA PHE A 139 3.79 -15.21 16.64
C PHE A 139 4.67 -16.43 16.85
N SER A 140 4.07 -17.49 17.42
CA SER A 140 4.65 -18.83 17.32
C SER A 140 4.65 -19.30 15.85
N ALA A 141 5.48 -20.28 15.51
CA ALA A 141 5.60 -20.75 14.11
C ALA A 141 4.27 -21.20 13.50
N SER A 142 3.40 -21.87 14.29
CA SER A 142 2.07 -22.30 13.84
C SER A 142 1.11 -21.13 13.65
N GLN A 143 1.12 -20.15 14.56
CA GLN A 143 0.32 -18.92 14.42
C GLN A 143 0.77 -18.09 13.21
N LEU A 144 2.08 -17.98 12.99
CA LEU A 144 2.63 -17.27 11.84
C LEU A 144 2.17 -17.92 10.54
N ALA A 145 2.30 -19.25 10.41
CA ALA A 145 1.86 -19.97 9.22
C ALA A 145 0.36 -19.78 8.96
N PHE A 146 -0.47 -19.90 10.00
CA PHE A 146 -1.91 -19.68 9.90
C PHE A 146 -2.26 -18.26 9.47
N VAL A 147 -1.68 -17.25 10.13
CA VAL A 147 -1.90 -15.83 9.83
C VAL A 147 -1.44 -15.51 8.42
N SER A 148 -0.27 -15.99 8.00
CA SER A 148 0.24 -15.78 6.64
C SER A 148 -0.70 -16.35 5.58
N VAL A 149 -1.19 -17.58 5.75
CA VAL A 149 -2.15 -18.19 4.79
C VAL A 149 -3.45 -17.40 4.77
N LEU A 150 -3.99 -17.04 5.93
CA LEU A 150 -5.22 -16.27 6.03
C LEU A 150 -5.10 -14.87 5.40
N SER A 151 -3.98 -14.18 5.63
CA SER A 151 -3.70 -12.88 5.01
C SER A 151 -3.63 -12.96 3.49
N VAL A 152 -2.96 -13.99 2.95
CA VAL A 152 -2.88 -14.22 1.49
C VAL A 152 -4.27 -14.51 0.92
N LEU A 153 -5.08 -15.34 1.58
CA LEU A 153 -6.45 -15.64 1.15
C LEU A 153 -7.34 -14.40 1.17
N LEU A 154 -7.29 -13.60 2.24
CA LEU A 154 -8.07 -12.37 2.36
C LEU A 154 -7.68 -11.35 1.27
N TYR A 155 -6.38 -11.13 1.06
CA TYR A 155 -5.91 -10.22 0.02
C TYR A 155 -6.22 -10.75 -1.38
N GLY A 156 -6.06 -12.05 -1.62
CA GLY A 156 -6.41 -12.69 -2.89
C GLY A 156 -7.89 -12.57 -3.22
N ALA A 157 -8.77 -12.82 -2.24
CA ALA A 157 -10.22 -12.62 -2.40
C ALA A 157 -10.56 -11.16 -2.69
N PHE A 158 -9.87 -10.21 -2.04
CA PHE A 158 -10.02 -8.79 -2.31
C PHE A 158 -9.61 -8.43 -3.74
N VAL A 159 -8.44 -8.87 -4.20
CA VAL A 159 -7.97 -8.64 -5.58
C VAL A 159 -8.92 -9.27 -6.59
N PHE A 160 -9.41 -10.49 -6.33
CA PHE A 160 -10.41 -11.14 -7.18
C PHE A 160 -11.71 -10.33 -7.25
N ALA A 161 -12.20 -9.84 -6.11
CA ALA A 161 -13.38 -8.99 -6.07
C ALA A 161 -13.18 -7.68 -6.85
N GLN A 162 -11.99 -7.06 -6.80
CA GLN A 162 -11.68 -5.87 -7.61
C GLN A 162 -11.67 -6.20 -9.11
N MET A 163 -11.10 -7.33 -9.52
CA MET A 163 -11.09 -7.74 -10.93
C MET A 163 -12.50 -8.00 -11.49
N VAL A 164 -13.37 -8.63 -10.71
CA VAL A 164 -14.72 -8.99 -11.15
C VAL A 164 -15.69 -7.80 -11.09
N ARG A 165 -15.66 -7.03 -10.00
CA ARG A 165 -16.64 -5.95 -9.75
C ARG A 165 -16.43 -4.75 -10.64
N GLN A 166 -15.18 -4.30 -10.79
CA GLN A 166 -14.86 -3.04 -11.47
C GLN A 166 -15.00 -3.17 -13.00
N ARG A 167 -14.92 -4.41 -13.53
CA ARG A 167 -15.33 -4.72 -14.90
C ARG A 167 -16.85 -4.57 -15.10
N GLY A 168 -17.65 -4.87 -14.08
CA GLY A 168 -19.11 -4.71 -14.10
C GLY A 168 -19.55 -3.25 -14.15
N ASP A 169 -19.01 -2.43 -13.24
CA ASP A 169 -19.31 -0.98 -13.17
C ASP A 169 -18.93 -0.25 -14.48
N PHE A 170 -17.83 -0.64 -15.14
CA PHE A 170 -17.42 -0.04 -16.43
C PHE A 170 -18.39 -0.35 -17.58
N ILE A 171 -18.97 -1.55 -17.58
CA ILE A 171 -19.98 -1.94 -18.59
C ILE A 171 -21.29 -1.17 -18.33
N GLU A 172 -21.64 -0.95 -17.06
CA GLU A 172 -22.85 -0.22 -16.67
C GLU A 172 -22.77 1.28 -17.02
N ASP A 173 -21.61 1.94 -16.81
CA ASP A 173 -21.36 3.33 -17.24
C ASP A 173 -21.40 3.49 -18.78
N LEU A 174 -20.91 2.49 -19.54
CA LEU A 174 -21.00 2.49 -21.01
C LEU A 174 -22.46 2.35 -21.49
N THR A 175 -23.26 1.50 -20.86
CA THR A 175 -24.69 1.35 -21.21
C THR A 175 -25.50 2.59 -20.81
N SER A 176 -25.22 3.18 -19.65
CA SER A 176 -25.85 4.42 -19.18
C SER A 176 -25.51 5.62 -20.08
N SER A 177 -24.26 5.71 -20.56
CA SER A 177 -23.84 6.80 -21.46
C SER A 177 -24.48 6.65 -22.84
N ALA A 178 -24.65 5.42 -23.34
CA ALA A 178 -25.32 5.15 -24.61
C ALA A 178 -26.82 5.46 -24.57
N GLU A 179 -27.52 5.18 -23.45
CA GLU A 179 -28.94 5.53 -23.27
C GLU A 179 -29.18 7.05 -23.14
N HIS A 180 -28.18 7.82 -22.72
CA HIS A 180 -28.27 9.29 -22.66
C HIS A 180 -27.90 10.01 -23.97
N GLU A 181 -27.21 9.36 -24.91
CA GLU A 181 -26.97 9.91 -26.26
C GLU A 181 -28.13 9.66 -27.25
N GLU A 182 -29.05 8.75 -26.94
CA GLU A 182 -30.24 8.48 -27.77
C GLU A 182 -31.49 9.33 -27.43
N HIS A 183 -31.38 10.27 -26.47
CA HIS A 183 -32.44 11.20 -26.06
C HIS A 183 -32.08 12.67 -26.32
#